data_AF-A0A658NGA4-F1
#
_entry.id   AF-A0A658NGA4-F1
#
_cell.length_a   1.000
_cell.length_b   1.000
_cell.length_c   1.000
_cell.angle_alpha   90.00
_cell.angle_beta   90.00
_cell.angle_gamma   90.00
#
_symmetry.space_group_name_H-M   'P 1'
#
loop_
_entity.id
_entity.type
_entity.pdbx_description
1 polymer ?
#
loop_
_entity_poly.entity_id
_entity_poly.type
_entity_poly.pdbx_seq_one_letter_code
_entity_poly.pdbx_strand_id
1 'polypeptide(L)' 'LGIAVCSGPRTGHWVAPFGGREGKLSTNPIAFACPVAGGDPIVADFSTSVVPEGVVRSLRNRGLPTPEGAIRDAEGRL' A
#
# COMPACT_ATOMS: atom_id res chain seq x y z
N LEU A 1 10.36 12.30 17.57
CA LEU A 1 9.32 11.65 16.75
C LEU A 1 9.33 12.32 15.38
N GLY A 2 9.55 11.56 14.31
CA GLY A 2 9.37 12.02 12.94
C GLY A 2 8.19 11.28 12.29
N ILE A 3 7.38 11.99 11.51
CA ILE A 3 6.26 11.42 10.74
C ILE A 3 6.36 11.98 9.33
N ALA A 4 6.19 11.10 8.34
CA ALA A 4 6.10 11.46 6.93
C ALA A 4 4.89 10.79 6.30
N VAL A 5 4.17 11.55 5.47
CA VAL A 5 3.03 11.08 4.68
C VAL A 5 3.18 11.60 3.26
N CYS A 6 2.76 10.81 2.28
CA CYS A 6 2.80 11.21 0.87
C CYS A 6 1.55 10.71 0.15
N SER A 7 1.07 11.51 -0.81
CA SER A 7 0.00 11.11 -1.73
C SER A 7 0.59 10.91 -3.11
N GLY A 8 0.18 9.84 -3.80
CA GLY A 8 0.60 9.58 -5.18
C GLY A 8 -0.09 10.50 -6.21
N PRO A 9 0.46 10.63 -7.43
CA PRO A 9 -0.17 11.36 -8.53
C PRO A 9 -1.48 10.69 -8.98
N ARG A 10 -2.32 11.44 -9.72
CA ARG A 10 -3.58 10.91 -10.25
C ARG A 10 -3.43 9.72 -11.20
N THR A 11 -2.27 9.63 -11.85
CA THR A 11 -1.88 8.54 -12.76
C THR A 11 -1.33 7.37 -11.95
N GLY A 12 -2.18 6.71 -11.16
CA GLY A 12 -1.74 5.64 -10.25
C GLY A 12 -2.79 5.23 -9.22
N HIS A 13 -4.06 5.40 -9.56
CA HIS A 13 -5.17 5.08 -8.67
C HIS A 13 -5.46 3.57 -8.71
N TRP A 14 -4.78 2.83 -7.85
CA TRP A 14 -4.87 1.36 -7.78
C TRP A 14 -5.70 0.87 -6.59
N VAL A 15 -6.09 1.78 -5.71
CA VAL A 15 -6.77 1.45 -4.46
C VAL A 15 -8.19 2.00 -4.50
N ALA A 16 -9.17 1.11 -4.42
CA ALA A 16 -10.56 1.50 -4.23
C ALA A 16 -10.76 1.97 -2.78
N PRO A 17 -11.46 3.09 -2.54
CA PRO A 17 -11.93 3.45 -1.20
C PRO A 17 -12.75 2.31 -0.60
N PHE A 18 -12.86 2.26 0.73
CA PHE A 18 -13.72 1.29 1.38
C PHE A 18 -15.17 1.39 0.86
N GLY A 19 -15.75 0.25 0.47
CA GLY A 19 -17.07 0.17 -0.16
C GLY A 19 -17.11 0.59 -1.64
N GLY A 20 -15.99 1.06 -2.19
CA GLY A 20 -15.85 1.41 -3.61
C GLY A 20 -15.39 0.23 -4.47
N ARG A 21 -15.58 0.38 -5.78
CA ARG A 21 -15.09 -0.55 -6.80
C ARG A 21 -13.94 0.04 -7.63
N GLU A 22 -14.06 1.32 -7.99
CA GLU A 22 -13.06 1.99 -8.82
C GLU A 22 -11.89 2.49 -7.99
N GLY A 23 -10.67 2.31 -8.50
CA GLY A 23 -9.48 2.91 -7.93
C GLY A 23 -9.58 4.43 -7.93
N LYS A 24 -9.59 5.03 -6.73
CA LYS A 24 -9.62 6.50 -6.54
C LYS A 24 -8.48 7.02 -5.68
N LEU A 25 -7.75 6.12 -5.02
CA LEU A 25 -6.66 6.42 -4.12
C LEU A 25 -5.36 5.76 -4.63
N SER A 26 -4.23 6.36 -4.25
CA SER A 26 -2.93 5.71 -4.35
C SER A 26 -2.65 4.90 -3.08
N THR A 27 -1.50 4.23 -3.04
CA THR A 27 -1.02 3.41 -1.91
C THR A 27 -0.64 4.23 -0.67
N ASN A 28 -0.59 5.56 -0.80
CA ASN A 28 -0.50 6.60 0.24
C ASN A 28 0.25 6.16 1.50
N PRO A 29 1.59 5.99 1.44
CA PRO A 29 2.35 5.44 2.55
C PRO A 29 2.37 6.37 3.76
N ILE A 30 2.53 5.76 4.94
CA ILE A 30 2.77 6.41 6.22
C ILE A 30 4.06 5.85 6.79
N ALA A 31 4.99 6.75 7.12
CA ALA A 31 6.24 6.41 7.80
C ALA A 31 6.39 7.18 9.10
N PHE A 32 6.90 6.53 10.15
CA PHE A 32 7.27 7.19 11.39
C PHE A 32 8.50 6.57 12.04
N ALA A 33 9.21 7.39 12.82
CA ALA A 33 10.35 6.96 13.61
C ALA A 33 10.33 7.58 15.01
N CYS A 34 10.60 6.76 16.03
CA CYS A 34 10.69 7.18 17.42
C CYS A 34 12.04 6.73 18.02
N PRO A 35 12.88 7.64 18.52
CA PRO A 35 14.12 7.26 19.20
C PRO A 35 13.80 6.55 20.52
N VAL A 36 14.63 5.56 20.87
CA VAL A 36 14.57 4.86 22.15
C VAL A 36 15.88 5.11 22.90
N ALA A 37 15.80 5.54 24.16
CA ALA A 37 16.99 5.83 24.95
C ALA A 37 17.82 4.56 25.14
N GLY A 38 19.10 4.61 24.74
CA GLY A 38 20.03 3.49 24.88
C GLY A 38 19.73 2.28 23.99
N GLY A 39 18.90 2.42 22.95
CA GLY A 39 18.55 1.33 22.04
C GLY A 39 18.25 1.78 20.62
N ASP A 40 17.87 0.83 19.78
CA ASP A 40 17.53 1.09 18.38
C ASP A 40 16.21 1.86 18.27
N PRO A 41 16.08 2.76 17.27
CA PRO A 41 14.84 3.48 17.05
C PRO A 41 13.74 2.53 16.58
N ILE A 42 12.50 2.82 16.99
CA ILE A 42 11.32 2.19 16.40
C ILE A 42 11.09 2.88 15.06
N VAL A 43 11.07 2.11 13.97
CA VAL A 43 10.79 2.60 12.62
C VAL A 43 9.67 1.78 12.00
N ALA A 44 8.68 2.46 11.43
CA ALA A 44 7.63 1.84 10.64
C ALA A 44 7.44 2.62 9.34
N ASP A 45 7.35 1.91 8.22
CA ASP A 45 7.03 2.44 6.90
C ASP A 45 6.18 1.41 6.17
N PHE A 46 4.95 1.81 5.81
CA PHE A 46 3.99 0.92 5.20
C PHE A 46 3.05 1.64 4.25
N SER A 47 2.58 0.91 3.24
CA SER A 47 1.48 1.34 2.39
C SER A 47 0.15 1.22 3.14
N THR A 48 -0.81 2.09 2.81
CA THR A 48 -2.20 1.97 3.29
C THR A 48 -3.05 1.03 2.45
N SER A 49 -2.49 0.36 1.43
CA SER A 49 -3.16 -0.74 0.72
C SER A 49 -2.83 -2.09 1.35
N VAL A 50 -3.65 -3.11 1.05
CA VAL A 50 -3.44 -4.48 1.54
C VAL A 50 -2.08 -5.04 1.09
N VAL A 51 -1.70 -4.78 -0.16
CA VAL A 51 -0.41 -5.17 -0.74
C VAL A 51 0.18 -3.98 -1.52
N PRO A 52 1.50 -3.71 -1.43
CA PRO A 52 2.14 -2.67 -2.22
C PRO A 52 2.08 -2.96 -3.72
N GLU A 53 1.90 -1.93 -4.56
CA GLU A 53 1.84 -2.07 -6.02
C GLU A 53 3.07 -2.80 -6.60
N GLY A 54 4.27 -2.51 -6.07
CA GLY A 54 5.50 -3.14 -6.55
C GLY A 54 5.50 -4.67 -6.33
N VAL A 55 4.86 -5.15 -5.27
CA VAL A 55 4.70 -6.59 -5.00
C VAL A 55 3.73 -7.19 -6.00
N VAL A 56 2.59 -6.55 -6.26
CA VAL A 56 1.61 -7.00 -7.27
C VAL A 56 2.26 -7.08 -8.65
N ARG A 57 3.00 -6.03 -9.05
CA ARG A 57 3.72 -5.98 -10.33
C ARG A 57 4.80 -7.06 -10.44
N SER A 58 5.53 -7.32 -9.36
CA SER A 58 6.52 -8.40 -9.30
C SER A 58 5.87 -9.78 -9.47
N LEU A 59 4.76 -10.05 -8.78
CA LEU A 59 4.01 -11.31 -8.88
C LEU A 59 3.46 -11.51 -10.29
N ARG A 60 2.86 -10.47 -10.88
CA ARG A 60 2.38 -10.49 -12.27
C ARG A 60 3.49 -10.83 -13.24
N ASN A 61 4.65 -10.19 -13.13
CA ASN A 61 5.79 -10.43 -14.02
C ASN A 61 6.34 -11.86 -13.89
N ARG A 62 6.15 -12.51 -12.74
CA ARG A 62 6.55 -13.89 -12.47
C ARG A 62 5.45 -14.91 -12.81
N GLY A 63 4.26 -14.47 -13.24
CA GLY A 63 3.11 -15.34 -13.46
C GLY A 63 2.58 -15.99 -12.18
N LEU A 64 2.80 -15.37 -11.03
CA LEU A 64 2.36 -15.87 -9.73
C LEU A 64 1.07 -15.20 -9.27
N PRO A 65 0.22 -15.90 -8.51
CA PRO A 65 -1.00 -15.31 -7.95
C PRO A 65 -0.66 -14.21 -6.94
N THR A 66 -1.54 -13.23 -6.80
CA THR A 66 -1.49 -12.28 -5.69
C THR A 66 -2.00 -12.94 -4.41
N PRO A 67 -1.61 -12.43 -3.23
CA PRO A 67 -2.21 -12.86 -1.97
C PRO A 67 -3.73 -12.74 -2.00
N GLU A 68 -4.41 -13.60 -1.25
CA GLU A 68 -5.86 -13.54 -1.10
C GLU A 68 -6.30 -12.15 -0.59
N GLY A 69 -7.35 -11.60 -1.20
CA GLY A 69 -7.89 -10.30 -0.83
C GLY A 69 -7.04 -9.08 -1.26
N ALA A 70 -5.95 -9.28 -2.01
CA ALA A 70 -5.06 -8.19 -2.44
C ALA A 70 -5.58 -7.39 -3.63
N ILE A 71 -6.35 -8.02 -4.52
CA ILE A 71 -6.84 -7.45 -5.77
C ILE A 71 -8.34 -7.66 -5.84
N ARG A 72 -9.05 -6.73 -6.49
CA ARG A 72 -10.44 -6.91 -6.88
C ARG A 72 -10.55 -6.97 -8.39
N ASP A 73 -11.47 -7.77 -8.90
CA ASP A 73 -11.82 -7.83 -10.32
C ASP A 73 -12.59 -6.57 -10.77
N ALA A 74 -12.94 -6.53 -12.06
CA ALA A 74 -13.66 -5.41 -12.64
C ALA A 74 -15.06 -5.24 -12.02
N GLU A 75 -15.65 -6.29 -11.48
CA GLU A 75 -16.95 -6.32 -10.80
C GLU A 75 -16.82 -5.94 -9.31
N GLY A 76 -15.60 -5.82 -8.77
CA GLY A 76 -15.30 -5.47 -7.40
C GLY A 76 -15.23 -6.65 -6.42
N ARG A 77 -15.19 -7.88 -6.93
CA ARG A 77 -15.04 -9.12 -6.15
C ARG A 77 -13.56 -9.40 -5.91
N LEU A 78 -13.23 -9.99 -4.76
CA LEU A 78 -11.84 -10.35 -4.39
C LEU A 78 -11.34 -11.57 -5.16
#